data_AF-A0A7Y4KH82-F1
#
_entry.id   AF-A0A7Y4KH82-F1
#
_cell.length_a   1.000
_cell.length_b   1.000
_cell.length_c   1.000
_cell.angle_alpha   90.00
_cell.angle_beta   90.00
_cell.angle_gamma   90.00
#
_symmetry.space_group_name_H-M   'P 1'
#
loop_
_entity.id
_entity.type
_entity.pdbx_description
1 polymer ?
#
loop_
_entity_poly.entity_id
_entity_poly.type
_entity_poly.pdbx_seq_one_letter_code
_entity_poly.pdbx_strand_id
1 'polypeptide(L)'
;MSRPPRTVLPLLACALCVSSCYWLDNLPRASGECVGTHQGRRVHWPLQENSSLVHRSARGELPDTFIDLDYTPDGEPVLEGFGVDIHLVEGARVEEDRTVGLRSREGQLVPAEPSLVTRWVGNIGGASGYLASPGVPVEGSVTLDELWESAAEGRFVYRYSDGGALTCTFEVIEGPSE
;
A
#
# COMPACT_ATOMS: atom_id res chain seq x y z
N MET A 1 -71.48 -31.36 7.75
CA MET A 1 -70.68 -32.09 6.75
C MET A 1 -69.94 -31.09 5.88
N SER A 2 -68.78 -31.50 5.34
CA SER A 2 -67.89 -30.80 4.39
C SER A 2 -66.53 -30.36 4.96
N ARG A 3 -65.54 -31.26 4.89
CA ARG A 3 -64.10 -30.92 4.86
C ARG A 3 -63.66 -30.86 3.40
N PRO A 4 -62.86 -29.87 2.98
CA PRO A 4 -61.99 -29.99 1.83
C PRO A 4 -60.55 -30.35 2.28
N PRO A 5 -59.82 -31.18 1.53
CA PRO A 5 -58.40 -31.43 1.76
C PRO A 5 -57.57 -30.36 1.03
N ARG A 6 -56.45 -29.93 1.61
CA ARG A 6 -55.37 -29.31 0.84
C ARG A 6 -54.01 -29.79 1.32
N THR A 7 -53.27 -30.24 0.33
CA THR A 7 -51.98 -30.92 0.29
C THR A 7 -50.83 -29.91 0.34
N VAL A 8 -49.80 -30.22 1.13
CA VAL A 8 -48.34 -30.01 0.94
C VAL A 8 -47.80 -28.57 0.77
N LEU A 9 -46.82 -28.19 1.60
CA LEU A 9 -45.42 -28.03 1.20
C LEU A 9 -44.50 -27.83 2.42
N PRO A 10 -43.29 -28.45 2.46
CA PRO A 10 -42.35 -28.28 3.56
C PRO A 10 -41.65 -26.92 3.41
N LEU A 11 -41.53 -26.18 4.51
CA LEU A 11 -40.69 -24.99 4.60
C LEU A 11 -39.21 -25.41 4.57
N LEU A 12 -38.67 -25.55 3.37
CA LEU A 12 -37.24 -25.61 3.07
C LEU A 12 -36.79 -24.18 2.73
N ALA A 13 -36.37 -23.42 3.73
CA ALA A 13 -35.74 -22.12 3.52
C ALA A 13 -34.91 -21.74 4.76
N CYS A 14 -33.60 -21.96 4.68
CA CYS A 14 -32.52 -21.13 5.23
C CYS A 14 -31.21 -21.93 5.23
N ALA A 15 -30.61 -22.09 4.05
CA ALA A 15 -29.25 -22.60 3.91
C ALA A 15 -28.49 -21.79 2.83
N LEU A 16 -28.67 -20.46 2.81
CA LEU A 16 -28.02 -19.56 1.84
C LEU A 16 -27.39 -18.33 2.51
N CYS A 17 -26.89 -18.45 3.74
CA CYS A 17 -26.16 -17.37 4.44
C CYS A 17 -24.68 -17.70 4.71
N VAL A 18 -24.06 -18.59 3.91
CA VAL A 18 -22.64 -18.96 4.10
C VAL A 18 -21.75 -18.42 2.98
N SER A 19 -22.32 -17.99 1.85
CA SER A 19 -21.53 -17.58 0.69
C SER A 19 -21.04 -16.13 0.73
N SER A 20 -21.49 -15.28 1.66
CA SER A 20 -21.09 -13.86 1.71
C SER A 20 -19.84 -13.58 2.54
N CYS A 21 -19.44 -14.50 3.43
CA CYS A 21 -18.22 -14.32 4.22
C CYS A 21 -16.96 -14.76 3.47
N TYR A 22 -17.09 -15.67 2.50
CA TYR A 22 -15.95 -16.15 1.70
C TYR A 22 -15.35 -15.06 0.80
N TRP A 23 -16.13 -14.04 0.42
CA TRP A 23 -15.65 -12.93 -0.41
C TRP A 23 -14.84 -11.90 0.37
N LEU A 24 -15.10 -11.72 1.67
CA LEU A 24 -14.37 -10.77 2.53
C LEU A 24 -12.96 -11.24 2.89
N ASP A 25 -12.71 -12.56 2.86
CA ASP A 25 -11.39 -13.12 3.13
C ASP A 25 -10.42 -13.03 1.94
N ASN A 26 -10.90 -12.64 0.75
CA ASN A 26 -10.13 -12.64 -0.50
C ASN A 26 -9.84 -11.23 -1.07
N LEU A 27 -10.13 -10.16 -0.32
CA LEU A 27 -9.76 -8.81 -0.75
C LEU A 27 -8.27 -8.55 -0.46
N PRO A 28 -7.58 -7.75 -1.29
CA PRO A 28 -6.27 -7.23 -0.94
C PRO A 28 -6.30 -6.61 0.46
N ARG A 29 -5.28 -6.88 1.25
CA ARG A 29 -5.15 -6.31 2.60
C ARG A 29 -3.89 -5.48 2.64
N ALA A 30 -4.05 -4.22 2.99
CA ALA A 30 -2.95 -3.31 3.27
C ALA A 30 -3.04 -2.87 4.72
N SER A 31 -1.93 -2.94 5.44
CA SER A 31 -1.82 -2.48 6.82
C SER A 31 -0.50 -1.73 7.01
N GLY A 32 -0.48 -0.77 7.92
CA GLY A 32 0.70 0.05 8.16
C GLY A 32 0.36 1.45 8.64
N GLU A 33 1.39 2.21 8.97
CA GLU A 33 1.24 3.58 9.46
C GLU A 33 2.50 4.40 9.22
N CYS A 34 2.33 5.71 9.05
CA CYS A 34 3.39 6.70 9.09
C CYS A 34 3.35 7.46 10.42
N VAL A 35 4.44 7.42 11.16
CA VAL A 35 4.61 8.12 12.44
C VAL A 35 5.87 8.97 12.45
N GLY A 36 5.82 10.06 13.21
CA GLY A 36 7.00 10.89 13.45
C GLY A 36 6.66 12.35 13.64
N THR A 37 7.55 13.22 13.15
CA THR A 37 7.40 14.67 13.22
C THR A 37 7.40 15.26 11.81
N HIS A 38 6.35 15.98 11.46
CA HIS A 38 6.23 16.70 10.20
C HIS A 38 5.81 18.15 10.49
N GLN A 39 6.56 19.13 9.96
CA GLN A 39 6.35 20.57 10.23
C GLN A 39 6.29 20.90 11.73
N GLY A 40 7.14 20.25 12.54
CA GLY A 40 7.18 20.42 13.99
C GLY A 40 6.01 19.82 14.77
N ARG A 41 5.07 19.12 14.11
CA ARG A 41 3.94 18.43 14.75
C ARG A 41 4.16 16.93 14.74
N ARG A 42 3.77 16.27 15.83
CA ARG A 42 3.70 14.80 15.86
C ARG A 42 2.52 14.33 15.01
N VAL A 43 2.75 13.31 14.20
CA VAL A 43 1.75 12.76 13.28
C VAL A 43 1.66 11.24 13.43
N HIS A 44 0.48 10.73 13.11
CA HIS A 44 0.13 9.33 12.96
C HIS A 44 -0.85 9.26 11.80
N TRP A 45 -0.45 8.63 10.70
CA TRP A 45 -1.21 8.57 9.45
C TRP A 45 -1.34 7.10 9.04
N PRO A 46 -2.52 6.48 9.14
CA PRO A 46 -2.70 5.08 8.76
C PRO A 46 -2.51 4.87 7.25
N LEU A 47 -2.02 3.68 6.88
CA LEU A 47 -2.02 3.20 5.49
C LEU A 47 -3.47 2.96 5.05
N GLN A 48 -3.80 3.40 3.84
CA GLN A 48 -5.11 3.23 3.25
C GLN A 48 -5.30 1.82 2.67
N GLU A 49 -6.54 1.34 2.69
CA GLU A 49 -6.93 0.02 2.17
C GLU A 49 -6.70 -0.15 0.67
N ASN A 50 -6.64 0.95 -0.11
CA ASN A 50 -6.38 0.92 -1.55
C ASN A 50 -4.88 0.74 -1.89
N SER A 51 -3.99 0.80 -0.90
CA SER A 51 -2.58 0.48 -1.08
C SER A 51 -2.44 -0.96 -1.56
N SER A 52 -1.54 -1.21 -2.52
CA SER A 52 -1.51 -2.49 -3.23
C SER A 52 -0.14 -2.84 -3.79
N LEU A 53 0.09 -4.13 -3.99
CA LEU A 53 1.20 -4.64 -4.78
C LEU A 53 0.65 -4.86 -6.19
N VAL A 54 1.24 -4.21 -7.17
CA VAL A 54 0.71 -4.18 -8.53
C VAL A 54 1.71 -4.79 -9.50
N HIS A 55 1.27 -5.85 -10.16
CA HIS A 55 1.99 -6.52 -11.25
C HIS A 55 1.43 -6.06 -12.60
N ARG A 56 2.04 -5.05 -13.23
CA ARG A 56 1.62 -4.64 -14.58
C ARG A 56 2.27 -5.56 -15.62
N SER A 57 1.54 -6.60 -16.07
CA SER A 57 1.90 -7.28 -17.32
C SER A 57 0.68 -7.74 -18.12
N ALA A 58 0.35 -6.99 -19.17
CA ALA A 58 -0.54 -7.45 -20.22
C ALA A 58 -0.04 -6.89 -21.56
N ARG A 59 0.83 -7.64 -22.24
CA ARG A 59 1.31 -7.40 -23.62
C ARG A 59 2.41 -6.32 -23.79
N GLY A 60 3.61 -6.62 -23.29
CA GLY A 60 4.86 -6.11 -23.89
C GLY A 60 5.25 -4.66 -23.59
N GLU A 61 4.48 -3.93 -22.80
CA GLU A 61 5.00 -2.82 -22.01
C GLU A 61 5.57 -3.43 -20.73
N LEU A 62 6.80 -3.02 -20.36
CA LEU A 62 7.69 -3.66 -19.39
C LEU A 62 6.98 -4.14 -18.09
N PRO A 63 7.46 -5.23 -17.46
CA PRO A 63 6.93 -5.70 -16.20
C PRO A 63 7.42 -4.78 -15.07
N ASP A 64 6.73 -3.66 -14.88
CA ASP A 64 6.91 -2.86 -13.68
C ASP A 64 6.08 -3.53 -12.58
N THR A 65 6.73 -4.35 -11.75
CA THR A 65 6.22 -4.64 -10.41
C THR A 65 6.48 -3.42 -9.55
N PHE A 66 5.43 -2.87 -8.95
CA PHE A 66 5.58 -1.78 -7.99
C PHE A 66 4.64 -1.94 -6.80
N ILE A 67 5.05 -1.39 -5.67
CA ILE A 67 4.23 -1.27 -4.47
C ILE A 67 3.66 0.15 -4.45
N ASP A 68 2.34 0.27 -4.43
CA ASP A 68 1.60 1.51 -4.31
C ASP A 68 1.16 1.69 -2.85
N LEU A 69 1.67 2.73 -2.19
CA LEU A 69 1.39 3.01 -0.78
C LEU A 69 0.78 4.39 -0.65
N ASP A 70 -0.39 4.46 -0.02
CA ASP A 70 -1.10 5.70 0.30
C ASP A 70 -1.37 5.76 1.81
N TYR A 71 -1.02 6.85 2.47
CA TYR A 71 -1.31 7.11 3.88
C TYR A 71 -2.21 8.35 4.00
N THR A 72 -3.23 8.27 4.85
CA THR A 72 -4.17 9.40 5.07
C THR A 72 -3.85 10.14 6.35
N PRO A 73 -3.67 11.46 6.28
CA PRO A 73 -3.59 12.29 7.48
C PRO A 73 -4.91 12.36 8.26
N ASP A 74 -4.97 11.69 9.41
CA ASP A 74 -6.12 11.77 10.32
C ASP A 74 -6.41 13.23 10.72
N GLY A 75 -7.60 13.72 10.34
CA GLY A 75 -8.09 15.03 10.76
C GLY A 75 -7.53 16.25 10.01
N GLU A 76 -6.81 16.07 8.90
CA GLU A 76 -6.31 17.16 8.05
C GLU A 76 -6.97 17.08 6.64
N PRO A 77 -8.13 17.73 6.42
CA PRO A 77 -8.96 17.55 5.22
C PRO A 77 -8.37 18.10 3.90
N VAL A 78 -7.15 18.65 3.94
CA VAL A 78 -6.50 19.29 2.79
C VAL A 78 -5.57 18.31 2.04
N LEU A 79 -5.33 17.11 2.57
CA LEU A 79 -4.47 16.11 1.95
C LEU A 79 -5.30 14.89 1.54
N GLU A 80 -5.39 14.65 0.23
CA GLU A 80 -6.06 13.47 -0.34
C GLU A 80 -5.25 12.18 -0.05
N GLY A 81 -3.95 12.31 0.16
CA GLY A 81 -3.05 11.23 0.57
C GLY A 81 -1.59 11.68 0.57
N PHE A 82 -0.73 10.95 1.26
CA PHE A 82 0.73 11.02 1.17
C PHE A 82 1.25 9.61 0.95
N GLY A 83 2.16 9.39 0.01
CA GLY A 83 2.53 8.04 -0.33
C GLY A 83 3.78 7.90 -1.17
N VAL A 84 3.99 6.67 -1.66
CA VAL A 84 5.08 6.31 -2.56
C VAL A 84 4.69 5.16 -3.48
N ASP A 85 5.09 5.27 -4.74
CA ASP A 85 5.16 4.17 -5.70
C ASP A 85 6.62 3.66 -5.74
N ILE A 86 6.82 2.42 -5.29
CA ILE A 86 8.13 1.77 -5.18
C ILE A 86 8.28 0.82 -6.37
N HIS A 87 9.02 1.22 -7.41
CA HIS A 87 9.28 0.36 -8.55
C HIS A 87 10.46 -0.56 -8.26
N LEU A 88 10.30 -1.83 -8.62
CA LEU A 88 11.25 -2.90 -8.32
C LEU A 88 11.89 -3.42 -9.61
N VAL A 89 13.02 -4.11 -9.48
CA VAL A 89 13.58 -4.90 -10.59
C VAL A 89 12.61 -6.04 -10.92
N GLU A 90 12.47 -6.40 -12.20
CA GLU A 90 11.65 -7.54 -12.61
C GLU A 90 12.03 -8.82 -11.85
N GLY A 91 11.02 -9.50 -11.30
CA GLY A 91 11.21 -10.75 -10.55
C GLY A 91 11.91 -10.57 -9.20
N ALA A 92 11.96 -9.34 -8.67
CA ALA A 92 12.49 -9.05 -7.35
C ALA A 92 11.86 -9.94 -6.26
N ARG A 93 12.71 -10.50 -5.40
CA ARG A 93 12.33 -11.28 -4.22
C ARG A 93 13.25 -10.94 -3.05
N VAL A 94 12.69 -10.91 -1.86
CA VAL A 94 13.43 -10.63 -0.62
C VAL A 94 13.03 -11.67 0.42
N GLU A 95 13.99 -12.52 0.78
CA GLU A 95 13.85 -13.53 1.86
C GLU A 95 14.61 -13.13 3.13
N GLU A 96 15.45 -12.10 3.03
CA GLU A 96 16.23 -11.52 4.12
C GLU A 96 16.18 -9.99 3.96
N ASP A 97 16.02 -9.24 5.05
CA ASP A 97 15.89 -7.78 5.02
C ASP A 97 16.92 -7.13 4.07
N ARG A 98 16.41 -6.24 3.20
CA ARG A 98 17.22 -5.44 2.28
C ARG A 98 16.91 -3.97 2.42
N THR A 99 17.91 -3.19 2.83
CA THR A 99 17.81 -1.73 2.92
C THR A 99 18.44 -1.04 1.72
N VAL A 100 17.67 -0.16 1.09
CA VAL A 100 18.10 0.75 0.03
C VAL A 100 18.09 2.18 0.57
N GLY A 101 19.21 2.89 0.43
CA GLY A 101 19.27 4.31 0.73
C GLY A 101 18.67 5.15 -0.40
N LEU A 102 18.03 6.27 -0.05
CA LEU A 102 17.44 7.22 -0.98
C LEU A 102 18.09 8.58 -0.81
N ARG A 103 18.49 9.22 -1.91
CA ARG A 103 19.15 10.52 -1.88
C ARG A 103 18.35 11.55 -2.67
N SER A 104 18.25 12.76 -2.13
CA SER A 104 17.61 13.87 -2.84
C SER A 104 18.45 14.28 -4.06
N ARG A 105 17.84 14.29 -5.24
CA ARG A 105 18.42 14.76 -6.49
C ARG A 105 17.32 15.32 -7.37
N GLU A 106 17.55 16.53 -7.92
CA GLU A 106 16.67 17.15 -8.91
C GLU A 106 15.19 17.25 -8.45
N GLY A 107 14.95 17.43 -7.15
CA GLY A 107 13.61 17.53 -6.58
C GLY A 107 12.89 16.19 -6.38
N GLN A 108 13.63 15.07 -6.37
CA GLN A 108 13.11 13.73 -6.12
C GLN A 108 14.06 12.93 -5.22
N LEU A 109 13.56 11.87 -4.62
CA LEU A 109 14.41 10.86 -3.99
C LEU A 109 14.80 9.80 -5.03
N VAL A 110 16.10 9.51 -5.12
CA VAL A 110 16.66 8.53 -6.04
C VAL A 110 17.31 7.39 -5.25
N PRO A 111 17.03 6.12 -5.58
CA PRO A 111 17.69 4.97 -4.97
C PRO A 111 19.22 4.99 -5.14
N ALA A 112 19.93 4.53 -4.12
CA ALA A 112 21.38 4.34 -4.18
C ALA A 112 21.72 3.06 -4.94
N GLU A 113 22.49 3.18 -6.02
CA GLU A 113 22.91 2.05 -6.86
C GLU A 113 24.08 1.25 -6.26
N PRO A 114 24.15 -0.08 -6.50
CA PRO A 114 23.14 -0.93 -7.14
C PRO A 114 21.93 -1.20 -6.22
N SER A 115 20.71 -1.19 -6.78
CA SER A 115 19.48 -1.26 -5.98
C SER A 115 18.46 -2.29 -6.51
N LEU A 116 17.70 -2.90 -5.60
CA LEU A 116 16.47 -3.66 -5.92
C LEU A 116 15.29 -2.73 -6.27
N VAL A 117 15.35 -1.49 -5.79
CA VAL A 117 14.40 -0.42 -6.11
C VAL A 117 14.94 0.36 -7.28
N THR A 118 14.26 0.30 -8.43
CA THR A 118 14.66 0.94 -9.69
C THR A 118 14.20 2.39 -9.76
N ARG A 119 13.09 2.71 -9.10
CA ARG A 119 12.53 4.06 -9.05
C ARG A 119 11.73 4.27 -7.77
N TRP A 120 11.83 5.49 -7.23
CA TRP A 120 11.09 5.93 -6.06
C TRP A 120 10.26 7.15 -6.43
N VAL A 121 8.94 7.04 -6.41
CA VAL A 121 8.03 8.13 -6.81
C VAL A 121 7.16 8.51 -5.63
N GLY A 122 7.36 9.69 -5.05
CA GLY A 122 6.38 10.20 -4.08
C GLY A 122 5.03 10.41 -4.75
N ASN A 123 3.94 10.16 -4.04
CA ASN A 123 2.58 10.43 -4.49
C ASN A 123 1.81 11.28 -3.43
N ILE A 124 0.81 12.02 -3.90
CA ILE A 124 -0.06 12.88 -3.07
C ILE A 124 -1.55 12.66 -3.37
N GLY A 125 -2.01 11.39 -3.39
CA GLY A 125 -3.43 11.05 -3.54
C GLY A 125 -4.02 11.24 -4.95
N GLY A 126 -3.19 11.09 -6.00
CA GLY A 126 -3.64 11.19 -7.40
C GLY A 126 -2.64 11.83 -8.36
N ALA A 127 -1.55 12.38 -7.85
CA ALA A 127 -0.44 12.90 -8.63
C ALA A 127 0.90 12.51 -8.00
N SER A 128 1.93 12.35 -8.83
CA SER A 128 3.30 12.22 -8.35
C SER A 128 3.76 13.54 -7.74
N GLY A 129 4.38 13.47 -6.57
CA GLY A 129 4.87 14.64 -5.86
C GLY A 129 5.21 14.35 -4.40
N TYR A 130 5.58 15.41 -3.69
CA TYR A 130 5.81 15.39 -2.24
C TYR A 130 4.95 16.48 -1.60
N LEU A 131 4.67 16.34 -0.31
CA LEU A 131 3.97 17.38 0.45
C LEU A 131 4.70 18.73 0.33
N ALA A 132 3.96 19.78 -0.02
CA ALA A 132 4.52 21.09 -0.39
C ALA A 132 5.37 21.75 0.71
N SER A 133 5.12 21.43 1.98
CA SER A 133 5.93 21.84 3.12
C SER A 133 6.23 20.60 3.98
N PRO A 134 7.49 20.34 4.36
CA PRO A 134 8.70 21.10 4.03
C PRO A 134 9.25 20.78 2.61
N GLY A 135 8.49 20.06 1.77
CA GLY A 135 8.89 19.69 0.41
C GLY A 135 9.49 18.28 0.34
N VAL A 136 10.36 18.08 -0.64
CA VAL A 136 11.04 16.80 -0.88
C VAL A 136 11.93 16.46 0.33
N PRO A 137 11.89 15.23 0.87
CA PRO A 137 12.85 14.79 1.88
C PRO A 137 14.29 14.98 1.39
N VAL A 138 15.20 15.34 2.29
CA VAL A 138 16.63 15.53 1.97
C VAL A 138 17.35 14.19 1.83
N GLU A 139 16.86 13.17 2.55
CA GLU A 139 17.31 11.79 2.45
C GLU A 139 16.19 10.84 2.90
N GLY A 140 16.34 9.58 2.55
CA GLY A 140 15.48 8.53 3.04
C GLY A 140 16.11 7.15 2.93
N SER A 141 15.34 6.15 3.29
CA SER A 141 15.70 4.74 3.09
C SER A 141 14.44 3.90 3.05
N VAL A 142 14.46 2.80 2.33
CA VAL A 142 13.45 1.74 2.43
C VAL A 142 14.13 0.44 2.81
N THR A 143 13.59 -0.24 3.80
CA THR A 143 13.89 -1.63 4.11
C THR A 143 12.71 -2.46 3.64
N LEU A 144 12.98 -3.42 2.76
CA LEU A 144 12.06 -4.49 2.41
C LEU A 144 12.40 -5.64 3.35
N ASP A 145 11.44 -6.01 4.20
CA ASP A 145 11.58 -7.12 5.14
C ASP A 145 11.14 -8.42 4.42
N GLU A 146 10.09 -8.33 3.61
CA GLU A 146 9.57 -9.43 2.79
C GLU A 146 9.14 -8.92 1.40
N LEU A 147 9.43 -9.68 0.33
CA LEU A 147 8.92 -9.39 -1.01
C LEU A 147 8.76 -10.68 -1.82
N TRP A 148 7.52 -10.96 -2.21
CA TRP A 148 7.13 -12.08 -3.07
C TRP A 148 6.16 -11.62 -4.16
N GLU A 149 5.70 -12.58 -4.97
CA GLU A 149 4.76 -12.35 -6.07
C GLU A 149 3.39 -11.82 -5.60
N SER A 150 2.98 -12.05 -4.35
CA SER A 150 1.67 -11.63 -3.86
C SER A 150 1.72 -10.93 -2.50
N ALA A 151 2.91 -10.56 -2.03
CA ALA A 151 3.07 -9.94 -0.73
C ALA A 151 4.32 -9.05 -0.67
N ALA A 152 4.23 -7.94 0.06
CA ALA A 152 5.36 -7.07 0.37
C ALA A 152 5.22 -6.53 1.79
N GLU A 153 6.29 -6.61 2.57
CA GLU A 153 6.38 -6.01 3.91
C GLU A 153 7.65 -5.16 3.99
N GLY A 154 7.54 -4.04 4.68
CA GLY A 154 8.71 -3.25 5.00
C GLY A 154 8.42 -1.95 5.69
N ARG A 155 9.44 -1.10 5.64
CA ARG A 155 9.45 0.21 6.24
C ARG A 155 10.27 1.18 5.40
N PHE A 156 9.79 2.40 5.25
CA PHE A 156 10.63 3.49 4.77
C PHE A 156 10.72 4.63 5.78
N VAL A 157 11.80 5.41 5.66
CA VAL A 157 12.09 6.57 6.49
C VAL A 157 12.35 7.75 5.58
N TYR A 158 11.72 8.87 5.89
CA TYR A 158 12.01 10.18 5.31
C TYR A 158 12.60 11.10 6.37
N ARG A 159 13.61 11.88 5.96
CA ARG A 159 14.18 12.96 6.76
C ARG A 159 14.08 14.26 5.97
N TYR A 160 13.62 15.31 6.64
CA TYR A 160 13.32 16.59 6.04
C TYR A 160 14.34 17.66 6.47
N SER A 161 14.44 18.74 5.68
CA SER A 161 15.40 19.83 5.93
C SER A 161 15.11 20.62 7.20
N ASP A 162 13.86 20.61 7.67
CA ASP A 162 13.43 21.25 8.92
C ASP A 162 13.74 20.41 10.17
N GLY A 163 14.40 19.25 10.01
CA GLY A 163 14.68 18.30 11.07
C GLY A 163 13.53 17.33 11.36
N GLY A 164 12.40 17.45 10.65
CA GLY A 164 11.32 16.47 10.68
C GLY A 164 11.75 15.11 10.15
N ALA A 165 11.08 14.07 10.63
CA ALA A 165 11.30 12.70 10.16
C ALA A 165 10.01 11.90 10.24
N LEU A 166 9.78 11.06 9.25
CA LEU A 166 8.67 10.11 9.20
C LEU A 166 9.24 8.70 9.05
N THR A 167 8.68 7.77 9.81
CA THR A 167 8.87 6.33 9.63
C THR A 167 7.53 5.74 9.26
N CYS A 168 7.49 5.08 8.11
CA CYS A 168 6.29 4.51 7.53
C CYS A 168 6.45 3.01 7.36
N THR A 169 5.53 2.23 7.90
CA THR A 169 5.46 0.78 7.73
C THR A 169 4.41 0.41 6.70
N PHE A 170 4.60 -0.72 6.05
CA PHE A 170 3.61 -1.31 5.16
C PHE A 170 3.69 -2.82 5.20
N GLU A 171 2.53 -3.44 5.12
CA GLU A 171 2.31 -4.84 4.81
C GLU A 171 1.19 -4.86 3.78
N VAL A 172 1.47 -5.43 2.62
CA VAL A 172 0.54 -5.50 1.51
C VAL A 172 0.46 -6.94 1.04
N ILE A 173 -0.75 -7.47 1.03
CA ILE A 173 -1.06 -8.83 0.56
C ILE A 173 -2.03 -8.69 -0.60
N GLU A 174 -1.61 -9.14 -1.79
CA GLU A 174 -2.45 -9.21 -2.97
C GLU A 174 -3.55 -10.26 -2.74
N GLY A 175 -4.81 -9.89 -2.99
CA GLY A 175 -5.91 -10.87 -2.99
C GLY A 175 -5.73 -11.87 -4.15
N PRO A 176 -6.31 -13.07 -4.10
CA PRO A 176 -6.25 -14.00 -5.22
C PRO A 176 -6.73 -13.34 -6.51
N SER A 177 -5.92 -13.46 -7.56
CA SER A 177 -6.30 -13.08 -8.92
C SER A 177 -7.40 -14.02 -9.41
N GLU A 178 -8.57 -13.46 -9.78
CA GLU A 178 -9.67 -14.20 -10.42
C GLU A 178 -9.32 -14.66 -11.85
#